data_AF-A0A4Y8AJK3-F1
#
_entry.id   AF-A0A4Y8AJK3-F1
#
_cell.length_a   1.000
_cell.length_b   1.000
_cell.length_c   1.000
_cell.angle_alpha   90.00
_cell.angle_beta   90.00
_cell.angle_gamma   90.00
#
_symmetry.space_group_name_H-M   'P 1'
#
loop_
_entity.id
_entity.type
_entity.pdbx_description
1 polymer ?
#
loop_
_entity_poly.entity_id
_entity_poly.type
_entity_poly.pdbx_seq_one_letter_code
_entity_poly.pdbx_strand_id
1 'polypeptide(L)'
;MSTVTASATSPSTNTDGFVHFVLDQIKSTAEHSKELLSSGAKTGLAQLIEQLAIDPLTFNIDALKRYHAELLKYVDIYVVAYMRTKQTFINKLYKYSTTTGINYFMVLNEDNTENREVFFQLLDHYENLKINAVLPINVSFLPKEAVGQIDVEEIALV
;
A
#
# COMPACT_ATOMS: atom_id res chain seq x y z
N MET A 1 48.52 -13.10 6.06
CA MET A 1 47.55 -13.11 4.95
C MET A 1 46.33 -13.88 5.42
N SER A 2 45.24 -13.19 5.73
CA SER A 2 44.01 -13.80 6.25
C SER A 2 42.94 -13.76 5.17
N THR A 3 42.48 -14.92 4.72
CA THR A 3 41.37 -15.08 3.78
C THR A 3 40.05 -15.00 4.53
N VAL A 4 39.25 -13.98 4.24
CA VAL A 4 37.85 -13.87 4.68
C VAL A 4 36.98 -14.62 3.70
N THR A 5 36.40 -15.73 4.11
CA THR A 5 35.35 -16.44 3.38
C THR A 5 34.01 -15.74 3.65
N ALA A 6 33.50 -14.99 2.66
CA ALA A 6 32.16 -14.44 2.72
C ALA A 6 31.14 -15.56 2.50
N SER A 7 30.40 -15.92 3.54
CA SER A 7 29.23 -16.80 3.44
C SER A 7 28.07 -15.98 2.90
N ALA A 8 27.70 -16.20 1.64
CA ALA A 8 26.50 -15.62 1.05
C ALA A 8 25.26 -16.33 1.64
N THR A 9 24.61 -15.73 2.62
CA THR A 9 23.26 -16.11 3.01
C THR A 9 22.29 -15.69 1.91
N SER A 10 21.69 -16.67 1.24
CA SER A 10 20.61 -16.46 0.27
C SER A 10 19.41 -15.79 0.95
N PRO A 11 18.85 -14.69 0.41
CA PRO A 11 17.60 -14.15 0.91
C PRO A 11 16.49 -15.15 0.64
N SER A 12 15.80 -15.60 1.69
CA SER A 12 14.61 -16.44 1.58
C SER A 12 13.57 -15.72 0.73
N THR A 13 13.37 -16.20 -0.49
CA THR A 13 12.45 -15.63 -1.47
C THR A 13 11.02 -15.72 -0.95
N ASN A 14 10.28 -14.62 -1.12
CA ASN A 14 8.86 -14.37 -0.82
C ASN A 14 7.87 -15.28 -1.62
N THR A 15 8.30 -16.46 -2.03
CA THR A 15 7.60 -17.37 -2.94
C THR A 15 6.29 -17.88 -2.34
N ASP A 16 6.25 -18.11 -1.03
CA ASP A 16 5.08 -18.65 -0.33
C ASP A 16 3.88 -17.69 -0.36
N GLY A 17 4.10 -16.38 -0.12
CA GLY A 17 3.03 -15.38 -0.16
C GLY A 17 2.43 -15.21 -1.56
N PHE A 18 3.27 -15.30 -2.60
CA PHE A 18 2.84 -15.21 -3.99
C PHE A 18 2.01 -16.43 -4.42
N VAL A 19 2.45 -17.65 -4.06
CA VAL A 19 1.73 -18.89 -4.36
C VAL A 19 0.35 -18.89 -3.68
N HIS A 20 0.26 -18.42 -2.43
CA HIS A 20 -1.01 -18.30 -1.73
C HIS A 20 -1.97 -17.30 -2.40
N PHE A 21 -1.49 -16.13 -2.84
CA PHE A 21 -2.31 -15.15 -3.55
C PHE A 21 -2.86 -15.70 -4.89
N VAL A 22 -2.02 -16.39 -5.66
CA VAL A 22 -2.45 -17.03 -6.92
C VAL A 22 -3.53 -18.07 -6.66
N LEU A 23 -3.36 -18.88 -5.60
CA LEU A 23 -4.37 -19.87 -5.20
C LEU A 23 -5.69 -19.23 -4.75
N ASP A 24 -5.64 -18.10 -4.04
CA ASP A 24 -6.84 -17.42 -3.57
C ASP A 24 -7.58 -16.69 -4.70
N GLN A 25 -6.87 -16.11 -5.67
CA GLN A 25 -7.46 -15.57 -6.91
C GLN A 25 -8.13 -16.67 -7.74
N ILE A 26 -7.49 -17.84 -7.86
CA ILE A 26 -8.06 -19.01 -8.54
C ILE A 26 -9.30 -19.51 -7.81
N LYS A 27 -9.30 -19.59 -6.47
CA LYS A 27 -10.46 -20.00 -5.67
C LYS A 27 -11.63 -19.04 -5.80
N SER A 28 -11.40 -17.74 -5.62
CA SER A 28 -12.43 -16.70 -5.75
C SER A 28 -13.06 -16.71 -7.14
N THR A 29 -12.24 -16.87 -8.18
CA THR A 29 -12.75 -16.95 -9.56
C THR A 29 -13.43 -18.29 -9.87
N ALA A 30 -13.02 -19.38 -9.23
CA ALA A 30 -13.67 -20.69 -9.36
C ALA A 30 -15.09 -20.70 -8.77
N GLU A 31 -15.32 -20.00 -7.65
CA GLU A 31 -16.65 -19.83 -7.06
C GLU A 31 -17.60 -19.09 -8.02
N HIS A 32 -17.16 -17.97 -8.60
CA HIS A 32 -17.91 -17.25 -9.63
C HIS A 32 -18.08 -18.03 -10.95
N SER A 33 -17.10 -18.85 -11.32
CA SER A 33 -17.16 -19.65 -12.56
C SER A 33 -18.13 -20.83 -12.45
N LYS A 34 -18.40 -21.32 -11.23
CA LYS A 34 -19.36 -22.40 -10.97
C LYS A 34 -20.79 -22.01 -11.33
N GLU A 35 -21.15 -20.73 -11.19
CA GLU A 35 -22.45 -20.20 -11.62
C GLU A 35 -22.55 -20.08 -13.16
N LEU A 36 -21.46 -19.70 -13.83
CA LEU A 36 -21.41 -19.44 -15.27
C LEU A 36 -21.22 -20.69 -16.14
N LEU A 37 -20.67 -21.78 -15.58
CA LEU A 37 -20.47 -23.08 -16.24
C LEU A 37 -21.77 -23.68 -16.81
N SER A 38 -22.93 -23.24 -16.33
CA SER A 38 -24.26 -23.62 -16.83
C SER A 38 -24.62 -23.01 -18.21
N SER A 39 -23.89 -21.99 -18.68
CA SER A 39 -24.25 -21.20 -19.88
C SER A 39 -23.28 -21.32 -21.07
N GLY A 40 -22.21 -22.11 -20.96
CA GLY A 40 -21.24 -22.30 -22.05
C GLY A 40 -20.36 -21.08 -22.37
N ALA A 41 -20.48 -19.99 -21.60
CA ALA A 41 -19.58 -18.84 -21.69
C ALA A 41 -18.18 -19.22 -21.16
N LYS A 42 -17.11 -18.78 -21.84
CA LYS A 42 -15.74 -18.88 -21.30
C LYS A 42 -15.72 -18.16 -19.96
N THR A 43 -15.48 -18.92 -18.90
CA THR A 43 -15.47 -18.38 -17.54
C THR A 43 -14.26 -17.47 -17.34
N GLY A 44 -14.35 -16.52 -16.40
CA GLY A 44 -13.19 -15.67 -16.04
C GLY A 44 -11.97 -16.49 -15.63
N LEU A 45 -12.18 -17.69 -15.07
CA LEU A 45 -11.11 -18.62 -14.74
C LEU A 45 -10.39 -19.17 -15.98
N ALA A 46 -11.14 -19.52 -17.03
CA ALA A 46 -10.53 -20.01 -18.28
C ALA A 46 -9.68 -18.92 -18.95
N GLN A 47 -10.12 -17.66 -18.89
CA GLN A 47 -9.34 -16.53 -19.40
C GLN A 47 -8.08 -16.27 -18.58
N LEU A 48 -8.14 -16.38 -17.24
CA LEU A 48 -6.98 -16.27 -16.36
C LEU A 48 -5.94 -17.37 -16.63
N ILE A 49 -6.39 -18.62 -16.82
CA ILE A 49 -5.52 -19.76 -17.15
C ILE A 49 -4.88 -19.56 -18.54
N GLU A 50 -5.65 -19.12 -19.54
CA GLU A 50 -5.12 -18.82 -20.88
C GLU A 50 -4.07 -17.69 -20.81
N GLN A 51 -4.33 -16.60 -20.08
CA GLN A 51 -3.38 -15.49 -19.93
C GLN A 51 -2.09 -15.91 -19.21
N LEU A 52 -2.20 -16.69 -18.13
CA LEU A 52 -1.04 -17.24 -17.43
C LEU A 52 -0.22 -18.19 -18.32
N ALA A 53 -0.88 -18.99 -19.18
CA ALA A 53 -0.20 -19.92 -20.08
C ALA A 53 0.50 -19.22 -21.27
N ILE A 54 -0.06 -18.10 -21.75
CA ILE A 54 0.46 -17.36 -22.91
C ILE A 54 1.59 -16.41 -22.51
N ASP A 55 1.40 -15.64 -21.44
CA ASP A 55 2.38 -14.66 -20.95
C ASP A 55 2.42 -14.63 -19.41
N PRO A 56 3.08 -15.63 -18.80
CA PRO A 56 3.14 -15.74 -17.34
C PRO A 56 3.87 -14.57 -16.69
N LEU A 57 4.83 -13.94 -17.37
CA LEU A 57 5.61 -12.85 -16.80
C LEU A 57 4.76 -11.59 -16.66
N THR A 58 4.07 -11.17 -17.74
CA THR A 58 3.18 -10.01 -17.69
C THR A 58 2.04 -10.23 -16.71
N PHE A 59 1.46 -11.43 -16.69
CA PHE A 59 0.42 -11.79 -15.71
C PHE A 59 0.90 -11.60 -14.26
N ASN A 60 2.10 -12.08 -13.94
CA ASN A 60 2.68 -11.97 -12.60
C ASN A 60 3.00 -10.51 -12.24
N ILE A 61 3.50 -9.72 -13.20
CA ILE A 61 3.75 -8.28 -13.00
C ILE A 61 2.43 -7.56 -12.68
N ASP A 62 1.36 -7.84 -13.40
CA ASP A 62 0.07 -7.19 -13.18
C ASP A 62 -0.62 -7.66 -11.90
N ALA A 63 -0.44 -8.93 -11.53
CA ALA A 63 -0.83 -9.42 -10.21
C ALA A 63 -0.11 -8.66 -9.08
N LEU A 64 1.21 -8.49 -9.18
CA LEU A 64 2.01 -7.72 -8.23
C LEU A 64 1.57 -6.26 -8.15
N LYS A 65 1.31 -5.61 -9.29
CA LYS A 65 0.79 -4.22 -9.31
C LYS A 65 -0.55 -4.11 -8.59
N ARG A 66 -1.48 -5.05 -8.83
CA ARG A 66 -2.80 -5.06 -8.17
C ARG A 66 -2.65 -5.23 -6.66
N TYR A 67 -1.83 -6.20 -6.25
CA TYR A 67 -1.55 -6.44 -4.84
C TYR A 67 -0.92 -5.22 -4.16
N HIS A 68 0.06 -4.60 -4.81
CA HIS A 68 0.68 -3.35 -4.32
C HIS A 68 -0.36 -2.23 -4.18
N ALA A 69 -1.26 -2.06 -5.16
CA ALA A 69 -2.31 -1.06 -5.10
C ALA A 69 -3.32 -1.31 -3.96
N GLU A 70 -3.66 -2.57 -3.67
CA GLU A 70 -4.51 -2.91 -2.52
C GLU A 70 -3.81 -2.63 -1.20
N LEU A 71 -2.53 -3.01 -1.09
CA LEU A 71 -1.74 -2.72 0.09
C LEU A 71 -1.63 -1.21 0.37
N LEU A 72 -1.43 -0.39 -0.65
CA LEU A 72 -1.45 1.07 -0.50
C LEU A 72 -2.79 1.57 0.06
N LYS A 73 -3.93 0.98 -0.35
CA LYS A 73 -5.24 1.35 0.23
C LYS A 73 -5.33 1.01 1.71
N TYR A 74 -4.82 -0.14 2.14
CA TYR A 74 -4.83 -0.52 3.56
C TYR A 74 -3.96 0.41 4.41
N VAL A 75 -2.77 0.75 3.91
CA VAL A 75 -1.91 1.76 4.54
C VAL A 75 -2.64 3.09 4.63
N ASP A 76 -3.33 3.51 3.57
CA ASP A 76 -4.07 4.77 3.56
C ASP A 76 -5.18 4.80 4.62
N ILE A 77 -5.98 3.74 4.68
CA ILE A 77 -7.03 3.58 5.70
C ILE A 77 -6.42 3.64 7.10
N TYR A 78 -5.29 2.95 7.32
CA TYR A 78 -4.61 2.94 8.61
C TYR A 78 -4.13 4.34 9.01
N VAL A 79 -3.41 5.04 8.13
CA VAL A 79 -2.86 6.38 8.41
C VAL A 79 -3.99 7.38 8.66
N VAL A 80 -5.02 7.38 7.80
CA VAL A 80 -6.17 8.27 7.96
C VAL A 80 -6.91 7.97 9.26
N ALA A 81 -7.13 6.71 9.61
CA ALA A 81 -7.75 6.32 10.87
C ALA A 81 -6.92 6.79 12.08
N TYR A 82 -5.60 6.64 12.03
CA TYR A 82 -4.70 7.15 13.07
C TYR A 82 -4.84 8.67 13.21
N MET A 83 -4.78 9.43 12.11
CA MET A 83 -4.88 10.88 12.12
C MET A 83 -6.25 11.38 12.60
N ARG A 84 -7.31 10.64 12.31
CA ARG A 84 -8.64 10.90 12.87
C ARG A 84 -8.71 10.74 14.38
N THR A 85 -7.79 10.03 15.03
CA THR A 85 -7.72 10.03 16.51
C THR A 85 -6.99 11.26 17.08
N LYS A 86 -6.39 12.08 16.21
CA LYS A 86 -5.49 13.19 16.56
C LYS A 86 -5.99 14.55 16.02
N GLN A 87 -7.27 14.65 15.69
CA GLN A 87 -7.88 15.85 15.06
C GLN A 87 -7.75 17.12 15.92
N THR A 88 -7.58 16.97 17.23
CA THR A 88 -7.31 18.10 18.14
C THR A 88 -6.04 18.86 17.75
N PHE A 89 -5.07 18.19 17.12
CA PHE A 89 -3.79 18.77 16.72
C PHE A 89 -3.72 19.12 15.24
N ILE A 90 -4.60 18.52 14.42
CA ILE A 90 -4.55 18.58 12.96
C ILE A 90 -5.72 19.41 12.44
N ASN A 91 -5.41 20.44 11.67
CA ASN A 91 -6.40 21.27 10.99
C ASN A 91 -6.90 20.61 9.71
N LYS A 92 -5.95 20.20 8.85
CA LYS A 92 -6.23 19.57 7.57
C LYS A 92 -5.19 18.51 7.25
N LEU A 93 -5.62 17.51 6.50
CA LEU A 93 -4.76 16.47 5.95
C LEU A 93 -4.97 16.43 4.44
N TYR A 94 -3.89 16.46 3.69
CA TYR A 94 -3.89 16.28 2.24
C TYR A 94 -3.11 15.02 1.89
N LYS A 95 -3.47 14.42 0.76
CA LYS A 95 -2.80 13.23 0.25
C LYS A 95 -2.40 13.41 -1.20
N TYR A 96 -1.24 12.86 -1.52
CA TYR A 96 -0.78 12.63 -2.88
C TYR A 96 -0.18 11.23 -3.00
N SER A 97 -0.85 10.36 -3.75
CA SER A 97 -0.38 8.99 -4.00
C SER A 97 0.48 8.94 -5.27
N THR A 98 1.60 8.25 -5.18
CA THR A 98 2.45 7.90 -6.34
C THR A 98 2.35 6.41 -6.60
N THR A 99 3.02 5.93 -7.66
CA THR A 99 3.15 4.50 -7.94
C THR A 99 3.95 3.72 -6.89
N THR A 100 4.69 4.40 -6.02
CA THR A 100 5.65 3.75 -5.09
C THR A 100 5.34 4.02 -3.61
N GLY A 101 4.39 4.89 -3.30
CA GLY A 101 4.10 5.28 -1.93
C GLY A 101 3.11 6.42 -1.83
N ILE A 102 2.81 6.80 -0.59
CA ILE A 102 1.81 7.82 -0.26
C ILE A 102 2.49 8.98 0.44
N ASN A 103 2.19 10.19 0.00
CA ASN A 103 2.65 11.41 0.62
C ASN A 103 1.48 12.09 1.30
N TYR A 104 1.65 12.42 2.58
CA TYR A 104 0.66 13.15 3.37
C TYR A 104 1.18 14.55 3.67
N PHE A 105 0.35 15.57 3.48
CA PHE A 105 0.66 16.92 3.91
C PHE A 105 -0.28 17.31 5.02
N MET A 106 0.27 17.63 6.18
CA MET A 106 -0.48 17.93 7.38
C MET A 106 -0.40 19.41 7.69
N VAL A 107 -1.56 20.04 7.85
CA VAL A 107 -1.69 21.39 8.39
C VAL A 107 -2.06 21.25 9.85
N LEU A 108 -1.21 21.76 10.74
CA LEU A 108 -1.46 21.71 12.19
C LEU A 108 -2.40 22.83 12.62
N ASN A 109 -3.15 22.60 13.71
CA ASN A 109 -3.96 23.64 14.34
C ASN A 109 -3.08 24.77 14.90
N GLU A 110 -1.96 24.40 15.52
CA GLU A 110 -0.88 25.32 15.90
C GLU A 110 0.46 24.70 15.53
N ASP A 111 1.37 25.51 14.99
CA ASP A 111 2.70 25.04 14.60
C ASP A 111 3.67 25.10 15.80
N ASN A 112 3.59 24.10 16.67
CA ASN A 112 4.43 23.96 17.86
C ASN A 112 4.99 22.53 17.98
N THR A 113 5.98 22.34 18.84
CA THR A 113 6.66 21.04 19.01
C THR A 113 5.70 19.92 19.43
N GLU A 114 4.77 20.21 20.34
CA GLU A 114 3.80 19.23 20.85
C GLU A 114 2.89 18.68 19.73
N ASN A 115 2.37 19.57 18.88
CA ASN A 115 1.53 19.18 17.76
C ASN A 115 2.32 18.45 16.67
N ARG A 116 3.59 18.80 16.48
CA ARG A 116 4.50 18.08 15.56
C ARG A 116 4.84 16.67 16.07
N GLU A 117 4.81 16.44 17.39
CA GLU A 117 5.09 15.12 17.99
C GLU A 117 4.12 14.03 17.51
N VAL A 118 2.87 14.39 17.22
CA VAL A 118 1.85 13.47 16.68
C VAL A 118 2.32 12.78 15.40
N PHE A 119 3.09 13.48 14.56
CA PHE A 119 3.66 12.94 13.34
C PHE A 119 4.79 11.95 13.62
N PHE A 120 5.70 12.27 14.54
CA PHE A 120 6.78 11.36 14.91
C PHE A 120 6.21 10.08 15.52
N GLN A 121 5.14 10.17 16.32
CA GLN A 121 4.43 9.00 16.83
C GLN A 121 3.84 8.11 15.72
N LEU A 122 3.30 8.69 14.65
CA LEU A 122 2.86 7.91 13.49
C LEU A 122 4.05 7.19 12.86
N LEU A 123 5.14 7.91 12.57
CA LEU A 123 6.31 7.33 11.91
C LEU A 123 6.94 6.22 12.73
N ASP A 124 7.12 6.43 14.03
CA ASP A 124 7.63 5.42 14.96
C ASP A 124 6.74 4.18 14.94
N HIS A 125 5.42 4.35 14.99
CA HIS A 125 4.51 3.22 14.94
C HIS A 125 4.60 2.48 13.59
N TYR A 126 4.68 3.22 12.50
CA TYR A 126 4.77 2.67 11.15
C TYR A 126 6.10 1.94 10.89
N GLU A 127 7.20 2.45 11.43
CA GLU A 127 8.52 1.84 11.39
C GLU A 127 8.55 0.55 12.23
N ASN A 128 7.94 0.55 13.42
CA ASN A 128 7.85 -0.63 14.28
C ASN A 128 7.10 -1.80 13.62
N LEU A 129 6.11 -1.50 12.78
CA LEU A 129 5.38 -2.52 12.01
C LEU A 129 6.21 -3.09 10.84
N LYS A 130 7.39 -2.53 10.54
CA LYS A 130 8.27 -2.88 9.41
C LYS A 130 7.59 -2.78 8.04
N ILE A 131 6.47 -2.07 7.95
CA ILE A 131 5.72 -1.87 6.70
C ILE A 131 6.45 -0.85 5.82
N ASN A 132 7.18 0.10 6.43
CA ASN A 132 7.88 1.17 5.72
C ASN A 132 8.89 0.67 4.66
N ALA A 133 9.49 -0.51 4.86
CA ALA A 133 10.41 -1.11 3.90
C ALA A 133 9.73 -1.58 2.61
N VAL A 134 8.42 -1.85 2.66
CA VAL A 134 7.62 -2.37 1.55
C VAL A 134 6.74 -1.27 0.94
N LEU A 135 6.23 -0.36 1.78
CA LEU A 135 5.30 0.70 1.42
C LEU A 135 5.74 1.98 2.12
N PRO A 136 6.64 2.78 1.52
CA PRO A 136 7.09 4.01 2.12
C PRO A 136 5.94 5.02 2.20
N ILE A 137 5.78 5.63 3.37
CA ILE A 137 4.96 6.82 3.54
C ILE A 137 5.87 8.00 3.80
N ASN A 138 5.57 9.13 3.17
CA ASN A 138 6.17 10.40 3.52
C ASN A 138 5.07 11.25 4.15
N VAL A 139 5.41 11.98 5.21
CA VAL A 139 4.52 13.01 5.74
C VAL A 139 5.33 14.28 5.86
N SER A 140 4.71 15.40 5.53
CA SER A 140 5.32 16.72 5.59
C SER A 140 4.35 17.72 6.20
N PHE A 141 4.89 18.71 6.90
CA PHE A 141 4.09 19.81 7.42
C PHE A 141 3.87 20.84 6.35
N LEU A 142 2.64 21.35 6.28
CA LEU A 142 2.30 22.44 5.40
C LEU A 142 1.92 23.68 6.21
N PRO A 143 2.58 24.83 5.97
CA PRO A 143 2.18 26.08 6.57
C PRO A 143 0.78 26.48 6.09
N LYS A 144 -0.01 27.10 6.96
CA LYS A 144 -1.41 27.46 6.67
C LYS A 144 -1.52 28.39 5.46
N GLU A 145 -0.51 29.20 5.23
CA GLU A 145 -0.42 30.18 4.14
C GLU A 145 -0.27 29.52 2.75
N ALA A 146 0.23 28.28 2.71
CA ALA A 146 0.37 27.50 1.48
C ALA A 146 -0.92 26.73 1.13
N VAL A 147 -1.91 26.71 2.01
CA VAL A 147 -3.19 26.04 1.78
C VAL A 147 -3.92 26.71 0.61
N GLY A 148 -4.21 25.93 -0.44
CA GLY A 148 -4.85 26.42 -1.68
C GLY A 148 -3.89 26.72 -2.82
N GLN A 149 -2.57 26.64 -2.60
CA GLN A 149 -1.56 26.75 -3.67
C GLN A 149 -1.12 25.37 -4.21
N ILE A 150 -1.69 24.30 -3.67
CA ILE A 150 -1.25 22.93 -3.90
C ILE A 150 -2.42 22.14 -4.44
N ASP A 151 -2.23 21.52 -5.60
CA ASP A 151 -3.23 20.67 -6.26
C ASP A 151 -3.15 19.25 -5.69
N VAL A 152 -3.68 19.08 -4.48
CA VAL A 152 -3.67 17.80 -3.74
C VAL A 152 -5.03 17.52 -3.12
N GLU A 153 -5.36 16.23 -3.01
CA GLU A 153 -6.64 15.77 -2.48
C GLU A 153 -6.73 16.07 -0.97
N GLU A 154 -7.75 16.83 -0.55
CA GLU A 154 -8.05 17.04 0.87
C GLU A 154 -8.78 15.82 1.43
N ILE A 155 -8.24 15.23 2.51
CA ILE A 155 -8.87 14.13 3.22
C ILE A 155 -9.74 14.67 4.35
N ALA A 156 -11.02 14.32 4.31
CA ALA A 156 -11.96 14.60 5.39
C ALA A 156 -11.59 13.81 6.66
N LEU A 157 -11.27 14.55 7.72
CA LEU A 157 -11.04 14.00 9.06
C LEU A 157 -12.33 13.88 9.88
N VAL A 158 -13.47 14.37 9.35
CA VAL A 158 -14.81 14.31 9.96
C VAL A 158 -15.45 12.94 9.78
#